data_AF-A0A0B6Y1H7-F1
#
_entry.id   AF-A0A0B6Y1H7-F1
#
_cell.length_a   1.000
_cell.length_b   1.000
_cell.length_c   1.000
_cell.angle_alpha   90.00
_cell.angle_beta   90.00
_cell.angle_gamma   90.00
#
_symmetry.space_group_name_H-M   'P 1'
#
loop_
_entity.id
_entity.type
_entity.pdbx_description
1 polymer ?
#
loop_
_entity_poly.entity_id
_entity_poly.type
_entity_poly.pdbx_seq_one_letter_code
_entity_poly.pdbx_strand_id
1 'polypeptide(L)'
;MTGDKYYSSQSLIKKFHKQRDVETFKQADNIGYFFNPTKEALLLQCKDQNSQQNDIENFKLLCLTGIHLRVLGDIVLCSKLSICLLANNFISKIDALVVCQNLVKLDLHSNELVALPGFSFWENLDKLQVLHLHDNPLGDPET
;
A
#
# COMPACT_ATOMS: atom_id res chain seq x y z
N MET A 1 22.43 -6.81 38.35
CA MET A 1 23.07 -7.48 37.20
C MET A 1 22.13 -8.39 36.38
N THR A 2 20.82 -8.40 36.64
CA THR A 2 19.84 -9.24 35.92
C THR A 2 19.04 -8.49 34.84
N GLY A 3 19.03 -7.15 34.87
CA GLY A 3 18.32 -6.32 33.88
C GLY A 3 18.91 -6.40 32.47
N ASP A 4 20.24 -6.29 32.33
CA ASP A 4 20.89 -6.21 31.00
C ASP A 4 20.73 -7.48 30.16
N LYS A 5 20.70 -8.65 30.80
CA LYS A 5 20.49 -9.94 30.10
C LYS A 5 19.05 -10.10 29.60
N TYR A 6 18.07 -9.61 30.35
CA TYR A 6 16.65 -9.70 29.98
C TYR A 6 16.33 -8.77 28.80
N TYR A 7 16.77 -7.51 28.84
CA TYR A 7 16.62 -6.56 27.73
C TYR A 7 17.36 -7.03 26.45
N SER A 8 18.57 -7.58 26.60
CA SER A 8 19.31 -8.17 25.48
C SER A 8 18.55 -9.34 24.82
N SER A 9 17.95 -10.22 25.64
CA SER A 9 17.16 -11.36 25.14
C SER A 9 15.88 -10.94 24.40
N GLN A 10 15.16 -9.91 24.88
CA GLN A 10 13.99 -9.38 24.16
C GLN A 10 14.39 -8.76 22.82
N SER A 11 15.51 -8.03 22.75
CA SER A 11 15.99 -7.45 21.49
C SER A 11 16.37 -8.52 20.46
N LEU A 12 16.97 -9.63 20.92
CA LEU A 12 17.30 -10.78 20.09
C LEU A 12 16.05 -11.45 19.55
N ILE A 13 15.06 -11.74 20.41
CA ILE A 13 13.78 -12.33 20.01
C ILE A 13 13.07 -11.45 18.97
N LYS A 14 13.01 -10.12 19.19
CA LYS A 14 12.48 -9.17 18.20
C LYS A 14 13.22 -9.24 16.86
N LYS A 15 14.56 -9.31 16.89
CA LYS A 15 15.39 -9.45 15.68
C LYS A 15 15.15 -10.77 14.94
N PHE A 16 14.99 -11.88 15.67
CA PHE A 16 14.66 -13.18 15.09
C PHE A 16 13.27 -13.19 14.44
N HIS A 17 12.24 -12.64 15.10
CA HIS A 17 10.90 -12.49 14.50
C HIS A 17 10.95 -11.64 13.24
N LYS A 18 11.59 -10.45 13.31
CA LYS A 18 11.76 -9.56 12.15
C LYS A 18 12.51 -10.24 10.99
N GLN A 19 13.54 -11.03 11.27
CA GLN A 19 14.26 -11.80 10.24
C GLN A 19 13.39 -12.90 9.63
N ARG A 20 12.67 -13.66 10.46
CA ARG A 20 11.75 -14.71 10.02
C ARG A 20 10.66 -14.13 9.13
N ASP A 21 10.09 -13.00 9.52
CA ASP A 21 9.06 -12.32 8.74
C ASP A 21 9.63 -11.85 7.39
N VAL A 22 10.84 -11.28 7.36
CA VAL A 22 11.53 -10.93 6.11
C VAL A 22 11.76 -12.13 5.20
N GLU A 23 12.16 -13.29 5.74
CA GLU A 23 12.33 -14.52 4.95
C GLU A 23 11.00 -15.05 4.42
N THR A 24 9.93 -15.00 5.21
CA THR A 24 8.58 -15.37 4.78
C THR A 24 8.10 -14.46 3.65
N PHE A 25 8.32 -13.14 3.75
CA PHE A 25 7.97 -12.20 2.68
C PHE A 25 8.75 -12.46 1.40
N LYS A 26 10.06 -12.74 1.50
CA LYS A 26 10.89 -13.11 0.33
C LYS A 26 10.41 -14.39 -0.32
N GLN A 27 10.04 -15.40 0.46
CA GLN A 27 9.48 -16.64 -0.07
C GLN A 27 8.15 -16.39 -0.75
N ALA A 28 7.25 -15.62 -0.13
CA ALA A 28 5.96 -15.24 -0.71
C ALA A 28 6.14 -14.50 -2.06
N ASP A 29 7.10 -13.58 -2.14
CA ASP A 29 7.45 -12.88 -3.38
C ASP A 29 7.98 -13.85 -4.46
N ASN A 30 8.91 -14.75 -4.08
CA ASN A 30 9.49 -15.73 -4.99
C ASN A 30 8.46 -16.71 -5.58
N ILE A 31 7.38 -17.02 -4.84
CA ILE A 31 6.31 -17.90 -5.31
C ILE A 31 5.17 -17.14 -6.01
N GLY A 32 5.26 -15.81 -6.15
CA GLY A 32 4.25 -15.00 -6.81
C GLY A 32 2.97 -14.79 -5.99
N TYR A 33 3.06 -14.81 -4.66
CA TYR A 33 1.93 -14.56 -3.77
C TYR A 33 1.41 -13.12 -3.88
N PHE A 34 2.31 -12.16 -4.03
CA PHE A 34 1.95 -10.74 -4.14
C PHE A 34 1.54 -10.40 -5.56
N PHE A 35 0.48 -9.61 -5.68
CA PHE A 35 0.13 -9.01 -6.96
C PHE A 35 1.14 -7.91 -7.30
N ASN A 36 1.77 -8.02 -8.47
CA ASN A 36 2.64 -6.99 -9.02
C ASN A 36 1.84 -6.11 -10.01
N PRO A 37 1.53 -4.85 -9.66
CA PRO A 37 0.69 -3.99 -10.49
C PRO A 37 1.51 -3.39 -11.65
N THR A 38 1.84 -4.20 -12.66
CA THR A 38 2.36 -3.68 -13.94
C THR A 38 1.24 -3.11 -14.79
N LYS A 39 1.58 -2.29 -15.79
CA LYS A 39 0.61 -1.76 -16.76
C LYS A 39 -0.25 -2.87 -17.38
N GLU A 40 0.35 -3.98 -17.78
CA GLU A 40 -0.36 -5.12 -18.36
C GLU A 40 -1.29 -5.78 -17.34
N ALA A 41 -0.82 -5.99 -16.11
CA ALA A 41 -1.63 -6.59 -15.05
C ALA A 41 -2.85 -5.71 -14.70
N LEU A 42 -2.66 -4.39 -14.62
CA LEU A 42 -3.73 -3.43 -14.38
C LEU A 42 -4.73 -3.37 -15.54
N LEU A 43 -4.25 -3.38 -16.79
CA LEU A 43 -5.10 -3.45 -17.98
C LEU A 43 -5.95 -4.73 -17.99
N LEU A 44 -5.41 -5.86 -17.54
CA LEU A 44 -6.13 -7.12 -17.49
C LEU A 44 -7.14 -7.15 -16.33
N GLN A 45 -6.72 -6.77 -15.13
CA GLN A 45 -7.49 -6.91 -13.89
C GLN A 45 -8.59 -5.84 -13.73
N CYS A 46 -8.36 -4.62 -14.24
CA CYS A 46 -9.23 -3.46 -14.00
C CYS A 46 -9.97 -2.97 -15.25
N LYS A 47 -9.89 -3.71 -16.37
CA LYS A 47 -10.52 -3.30 -17.63
C LYS A 47 -12.01 -3.03 -17.48
N ASP A 48 -12.71 -3.93 -16.79
CA ASP A 48 -14.17 -3.86 -16.67
C ASP A 48 -14.62 -2.68 -15.82
N GLN A 49 -13.77 -2.22 -14.89
CA GLN A 49 -14.00 -1.03 -14.08
C GLN A 49 -13.82 0.27 -14.87
N ASN A 50 -13.15 0.18 -16.03
CA ASN A 50 -12.80 1.30 -16.90
C ASN A 50 -13.13 0.98 -18.37
N SER A 51 -14.27 0.35 -18.66
CA SER A 51 -14.54 -0.31 -19.96
C SER A 51 -14.44 0.59 -21.20
N GLN A 52 -14.45 1.92 -21.02
CA GLN A 52 -14.30 2.92 -22.08
C GLN A 52 -12.84 3.39 -22.28
N GLN A 53 -11.88 2.81 -21.56
CA GLN A 53 -10.48 3.21 -21.54
C GLN A 53 -9.58 2.03 -21.94
N ASN A 54 -8.70 2.28 -22.91
CA ASN A 54 -7.70 1.30 -23.36
C ASN A 54 -6.30 1.60 -22.81
N ASP A 55 -6.15 2.68 -22.04
CA ASP A 55 -4.89 3.09 -21.44
C ASP A 55 -5.10 3.40 -19.96
N ILE A 56 -4.22 2.87 -19.11
CA ILE A 56 -4.32 3.00 -17.66
C ILE A 56 -4.20 4.45 -17.20
N GLU A 57 -3.55 5.31 -17.99
CA GLU A 57 -3.47 6.74 -17.69
C GLU A 57 -4.85 7.39 -17.61
N ASN A 58 -5.84 6.81 -18.31
CA ASN A 58 -7.21 7.29 -18.31
C ASN A 58 -8.12 6.55 -17.33
N PHE A 59 -7.61 5.59 -16.55
CA PHE A 59 -8.39 4.92 -15.54
C PHE A 59 -8.86 5.91 -14.49
N LYS A 60 -10.16 5.86 -14.18
CA LYS A 60 -10.81 6.72 -13.19
C LYS A 60 -11.11 5.97 -11.89
N LEU A 61 -11.27 4.65 -12.00
CA LEU A 61 -11.55 3.75 -10.88
C LEU A 61 -10.49 2.64 -10.86
N LEU A 62 -9.87 2.42 -9.71
CA LEU A 62 -9.13 1.21 -9.41
C LEU A 62 -9.73 0.56 -8.18
N CYS A 63 -10.24 -0.66 -8.32
CA CYS A 63 -10.62 -1.51 -7.21
C CYS A 63 -9.72 -2.75 -7.20
N LEU A 64 -8.79 -2.75 -6.24
CA LEU A 64 -7.74 -3.74 -6.03
C LEU A 64 -7.78 -4.18 -4.55
N THR A 65 -8.99 -4.43 -4.03
CA THR A 65 -9.19 -4.83 -2.62
C THR A 65 -8.85 -6.29 -2.43
N GLY A 66 -8.05 -6.65 -1.42
CA GLY A 66 -7.82 -8.06 -1.06
C GLY A 66 -6.98 -8.85 -2.05
N ILE A 67 -6.11 -8.20 -2.83
CA ILE A 67 -5.33 -8.87 -3.89
C ILE A 67 -3.88 -9.15 -3.50
N HIS A 68 -3.55 -9.02 -2.21
CA HIS A 68 -2.17 -9.12 -1.71
C HIS A 68 -1.25 -8.09 -2.39
N LEU A 69 -1.69 -6.82 -2.48
CA LEU A 69 -0.88 -5.73 -2.97
C LEU A 69 0.09 -5.25 -1.89
N ARG A 70 1.39 -5.13 -2.21
CA ARG A 70 2.40 -4.62 -1.26
C ARG A 70 3.06 -3.33 -1.73
N VAL A 71 3.19 -3.20 -3.05
CA VAL A 71 3.78 -2.04 -3.72
C VAL A 71 2.78 -1.49 -4.72
N LEU A 72 2.83 -0.17 -4.98
CA LEU A 72 1.89 0.48 -5.88
C LEU A 72 2.24 0.31 -7.37
N GLY A 73 3.51 0.06 -7.70
CA GLY A 73 4.00 -0.11 -9.08
C GLY A 73 3.41 0.90 -10.06
N ASP A 74 2.83 0.41 -11.16
CA ASP A 74 2.31 1.24 -12.25
C ASP A 74 0.94 1.88 -11.97
N ILE A 75 0.37 1.72 -10.76
CA ILE A 75 -0.81 2.50 -10.34
C ILE A 75 -0.54 4.01 -10.47
N VAL A 76 0.71 4.43 -10.27
CA VAL A 76 1.17 5.82 -10.41
C VAL A 76 0.96 6.39 -11.81
N LEU A 77 0.86 5.53 -12.83
CA LEU A 77 0.61 5.96 -14.20
C LEU A 77 -0.85 6.38 -14.41
N CYS A 78 -1.76 6.02 -13.51
CA CYS A 78 -3.19 6.38 -13.58
C CYS A 78 -3.42 7.85 -13.20
N SER A 79 -2.96 8.79 -14.03
CA SER A 79 -3.01 10.24 -13.77
C SER A 79 -4.42 10.81 -13.64
N LYS A 80 -5.44 10.15 -14.22
CA LYS A 80 -6.86 10.54 -14.15
C LYS A 80 -7.64 9.83 -13.04
N LEU A 81 -6.95 9.10 -12.16
CA LEU A 81 -7.59 8.33 -11.09
C LEU A 81 -8.40 9.23 -10.16
N SER A 82 -9.67 8.89 -9.97
CA SER A 82 -10.61 9.63 -9.12
C SER A 82 -11.02 8.83 -7.89
N ILE A 83 -11.11 7.50 -8.01
CA ILE A 83 -11.45 6.58 -6.93
C ILE A 83 -10.41 5.45 -6.90
N CYS A 84 -9.73 5.29 -5.77
CA CYS A 84 -8.74 4.25 -5.56
C CYS A 84 -9.10 3.44 -4.31
N LEU A 85 -9.41 2.16 -4.49
CA LEU A 85 -9.82 1.23 -3.44
C LEU A 85 -8.76 0.14 -3.28
N LEU A 86 -7.90 0.29 -2.28
CA LEU A 86 -6.75 -0.55 -2.00
C LEU A 86 -6.85 -1.22 -0.62
N ALA A 87 -8.06 -1.35 -0.09
CA ALA A 87 -8.29 -1.94 1.22
C ALA A 87 -7.87 -3.41 1.31
N ASN A 88 -7.60 -3.90 2.52
CA ASN A 88 -7.27 -5.30 2.81
C ASN A 88 -6.04 -5.78 2.00
N ASN A 89 -4.95 -5.05 2.08
CA ASN A 89 -3.70 -5.35 1.40
C ASN A 89 -2.51 -5.22 2.38
N PHE A 90 -1.28 -5.26 1.88
CA PHE A 90 -0.04 -5.18 2.67
C PHE A 90 0.75 -3.89 2.35
N ILE A 91 0.04 -2.80 2.04
CA ILE A 91 0.68 -1.53 1.65
C ILE A 91 1.24 -0.85 2.89
N SER A 92 2.52 -0.50 2.85
CA SER A 92 3.21 0.21 3.93
C SER A 92 3.65 1.62 3.56
N LYS A 93 3.55 2.00 2.27
CA LYS A 93 3.90 3.34 1.76
C LYS A 93 2.97 3.75 0.64
N ILE A 94 2.57 5.01 0.62
CA ILE A 94 1.65 5.56 -0.38
C ILE A 94 2.18 6.82 -1.08
N ASP A 95 3.42 7.24 -0.82
CA ASP A 95 4.03 8.46 -1.36
C ASP A 95 3.90 8.56 -2.88
N ALA A 96 3.92 7.43 -3.57
CA ALA A 96 3.81 7.32 -5.01
C ALA A 96 2.45 7.80 -5.57
N LEU A 97 1.39 7.85 -4.75
CA LEU A 97 0.06 8.36 -5.13
C LEU A 97 0.01 9.90 -5.23
N VAL A 98 1.09 10.63 -4.91
CA VAL A 98 1.14 12.10 -4.99
C VAL A 98 0.80 12.64 -6.40
N VAL A 99 1.04 11.82 -7.43
CA VAL A 99 0.74 12.16 -8.84
C VAL A 99 -0.75 12.06 -9.19
N CYS A 100 -1.55 11.40 -8.36
CA CYS A 100 -2.98 11.17 -8.61
C CYS A 100 -3.84 12.35 -8.10
N GLN A 101 -3.56 13.55 -8.61
CA GLN A 101 -4.19 14.83 -8.17
C GLN A 101 -5.71 14.88 -8.37
N ASN A 102 -6.28 13.94 -9.14
CA ASN A 102 -7.72 13.84 -9.37
C ASN A 102 -8.47 12.99 -8.33
N LEU A 103 -7.77 12.43 -7.34
CA LEU A 103 -8.38 11.58 -6.32
C LEU A 103 -9.43 12.34 -5.52
N VAL A 104 -10.62 11.75 -5.48
CA VAL A 104 -11.76 12.19 -4.65
C VAL A 104 -11.97 11.21 -3.49
N LYS A 105 -11.73 9.92 -3.73
CA LYS A 105 -11.82 8.86 -2.71
C LYS A 105 -10.57 7.98 -2.74
N LEU A 106 -9.96 7.82 -1.56
CA LEU A 106 -8.87 6.89 -1.32
C LEU A 106 -9.21 5.99 -0.13
N ASP A 107 -9.29 4.69 -0.40
CA ASP A 107 -9.55 3.68 0.63
C ASP A 107 -8.32 2.79 0.82
N LEU A 108 -7.73 2.89 2.02
CA LEU A 108 -6.51 2.21 2.44
C LEU A 108 -6.71 1.45 3.75
N HIS A 109 -7.96 1.21 4.19
CA HIS A 109 -8.16 0.49 5.45
C HIS A 109 -7.62 -0.94 5.40
N SER A 110 -7.27 -1.50 6.56
CA SER A 110 -6.66 -2.83 6.66
C SER A 110 -5.40 -2.97 5.80
N ASN A 111 -4.40 -2.14 6.07
CA ASN A 111 -3.07 -2.15 5.45
C ASN A 111 -1.98 -2.06 6.54
N GLU A 112 -0.71 -1.93 6.13
CA GLU A 112 0.45 -1.90 7.03
C GLU A 112 1.05 -0.48 7.17
N LEU A 113 0.22 0.57 7.08
CA LEU A 113 0.69 1.95 7.21
C LEU A 113 1.02 2.28 8.67
N VAL A 114 2.31 2.45 8.97
CA VAL A 114 2.79 2.88 10.30
C VAL A 114 2.82 4.41 10.40
N ALA A 115 3.07 5.09 9.27
CA ALA A 115 3.09 6.54 9.17
C ALA A 115 2.45 6.98 7.85
N LEU A 116 1.94 8.21 7.84
CA LEU A 116 1.43 8.86 6.64
C LEU A 116 2.52 9.74 6.01
N PRO A 117 2.47 9.98 4.69
CA PRO A 117 3.33 10.97 4.05
C PRO A 117 3.15 12.37 4.66
N GLY A 118 4.16 13.21 4.49
CA GLY A 118 4.16 14.59 4.97
C GLY A 118 3.20 15.52 4.21
N PHE A 119 3.14 16.77 4.64
CA PHE A 119 2.23 17.79 4.10
C PHE A 119 2.26 17.92 2.56
N SER A 120 3.44 17.88 1.94
CA SER A 120 3.60 18.03 0.50
C SER A 120 2.94 16.92 -0.33
N PHE A 121 2.67 15.76 0.26
CA PHE A 121 1.86 14.73 -0.38
C PHE A 121 0.39 15.15 -0.44
N TRP A 122 -0.16 15.58 0.70
CA TRP A 122 -1.57 15.89 0.84
C TRP A 122 -1.96 17.21 0.17
N GLU A 123 -1.05 18.18 0.07
CA GLU A 123 -1.30 19.44 -0.65
C GLU A 123 -1.58 19.20 -2.15
N ASN A 124 -1.05 18.12 -2.73
CA ASN A 124 -1.27 17.74 -4.13
C ASN A 124 -2.60 16.97 -4.35
N LEU A 125 -3.26 16.53 -3.28
CA LEU A 125 -4.55 15.82 -3.33
C LEU A 125 -5.69 16.75 -2.92
N ASP A 126 -5.74 17.94 -3.52
CA ASP A 126 -6.68 19.02 -3.21
C ASP A 126 -8.17 18.66 -3.42
N LYS A 127 -8.44 17.66 -4.25
CA LYS A 127 -9.79 17.15 -4.53
C LYS A 127 -10.24 16.01 -3.60
N LEU A 128 -9.37 15.53 -2.71
CA LEU A 128 -9.67 14.38 -1.86
C LEU A 128 -10.75 14.74 -0.84
N GLN A 129 -11.85 13.99 -0.86
CA GLN A 129 -13.01 14.21 0.03
C GLN A 129 -13.21 13.05 1.01
N VAL A 130 -12.83 11.83 0.61
CA VAL A 130 -13.01 10.63 1.42
C VAL A 130 -11.69 9.90 1.55
N LEU A 131 -11.27 9.68 2.79
CA LEU A 131 -10.05 8.95 3.14
C LEU A 131 -10.37 7.94 4.24
N HIS A 132 -10.14 6.65 3.94
CA HIS A 132 -10.26 5.57 4.93
C HIS A 132 -8.88 5.01 5.26
N LEU A 133 -8.53 5.04 6.55
CA LEU A 133 -7.21 4.65 7.07
C LEU A 133 -7.31 3.74 8.31
N HIS A 134 -8.51 3.37 8.75
CA HIS A 134 -8.67 2.51 9.92
C HIS A 134 -8.00 1.13 9.71
N ASP A 135 -7.77 0.40 10.79
CA ASP A 135 -7.11 -0.91 10.78
C ASP A 135 -5.72 -0.87 10.11
N ASN A 136 -5.01 0.24 10.27
CA ASN A 136 -3.58 0.37 10.02
C ASN A 136 -2.85 0.61 11.35
N PRO A 137 -1.59 0.17 11.50
CA PRO A 137 -0.77 0.40 12.70
C PRO A 137 -0.24 1.84 12.80
N LEU A 138 -1.08 2.84 12.52
CA LEU A 138 -0.69 4.25 12.47
C LEU A 138 -0.27 4.75 13.86
N GLY A 139 0.93 5.33 13.93
CA GLY A 139 1.45 5.90 15.17
C GLY A 139 1.90 4.87 16.21
N ASP A 140 2.04 3.59 15.82
CA ASP A 140 2.66 2.58 16.66
C ASP A 140 4.19 2.72 16.60
N PRO A 141 4.87 3.09 17.71
CA PRO A 141 6.32 3.22 17.73
C PRO A 141 7.07 1.87 17.78
N GLU A 142 6.38 0.71 17.82
CA GLU A 142 7.02 -0.58 18.09
C GLU A 142 7.51 -1.40 16.87
N THR A 143 7.51 -0.87 15.64
CA THR A 143 8.02 -1.58 14.43
C THR A 143 9.45 -1.20 13.97
#